data_AF-C0XTE8-F1
#
_entry.id   AF-C0XTE8-F1
#
_cell.length_a   1.000
_cell.length_b   1.000
_cell.length_c   1.000
_cell.angle_alpha   90.00
_cell.angle_beta   90.00
_cell.angle_gamma   90.00
#
_symmetry.space_group_name_H-M   'P 1'
#
loop_
_entity.id
_entity.type
_entity.pdbx_description
1 polymer ?
#
loop_
_entity_poly.entity_id
_entity_poly.type
_entity_poly.pdbx_seq_one_letter_code
_entity_poly.pdbx_strand_id
1 'polypeptide(L)'
;MVAEIVTTHFIAHRGDLGGAYFVWHERVEASGVEVLALSPAPRPVDDEFILWDLRTEAAYGNLRDPGAKQLFELNALVDFAGLDRDSRIEAFFMDNSFVIARYPSTLGGLTGLELRDPIGASPLRLVTVAYLGAEAAAPHVHVLFDALITRSHVVAYQPELALLEGTEHASLVGPLWVRDATLNLIGTGDRVFSPGKEAWVGWFLTADTIETVEANLTDIIEPGMVVIGRAVAEEF
;
A
#
# COMPACT_ATOMS: atom_id res chain seq x y z
N MET A 1 -14.47 11.94 -7.51
CA MET A 1 -13.08 12.35 -7.77
C MET A 1 -12.26 11.08 -7.63
N VAL A 2 -11.45 10.73 -8.63
CA VAL A 2 -10.68 9.49 -8.63
C VAL A 2 -9.24 9.87 -8.36
N ALA A 3 -8.74 9.47 -7.20
CA ALA A 3 -7.35 9.69 -6.82
C ALA A 3 -6.50 8.45 -7.14
N GLU A 4 -5.20 8.67 -7.23
CA GLU A 4 -4.20 7.61 -7.32
C GLU A 4 -3.12 7.86 -6.26
N ILE A 5 -2.61 6.79 -5.67
CA ILE A 5 -1.31 6.82 -5.00
C ILE A 5 -0.29 6.40 -6.04
N VAL A 6 0.61 7.31 -6.40
CA VAL A 6 1.77 7.00 -7.23
C VAL A 6 2.96 6.75 -6.32
N THR A 7 3.48 5.53 -6.34
CA THR A 7 4.65 5.12 -5.55
C THR A 7 5.88 5.11 -6.45
N THR A 8 6.88 5.92 -6.10
CA THR A 8 8.20 5.92 -6.73
C THR A 8 9.16 5.08 -5.90
N HIS A 9 9.49 3.89 -6.40
CA HIS A 9 10.58 3.08 -5.85
C HIS A 9 11.88 3.51 -6.48
N PHE A 10 12.92 3.73 -5.69
CA PHE A 10 14.23 4.11 -6.19
C PHE A 10 15.36 3.57 -5.33
N ILE A 11 16.56 3.46 -5.92
CA ILE A 11 17.75 3.07 -5.17
C ILE A 11 18.74 4.21 -4.96
N ALA A 12 19.24 4.31 -3.74
CA ALA A 12 20.22 5.33 -3.36
C ALA A 12 21.18 4.82 -2.28
N HIS A 13 22.31 5.52 -2.11
CA HIS A 13 23.09 5.40 -0.88
C HIS A 13 22.37 6.21 0.21
N ARG A 14 22.41 5.76 1.47
CA ARG A 14 21.76 6.49 2.58
C ARG A 14 22.20 7.96 2.69
N GLY A 15 23.45 8.26 2.33
CA GLY A 15 23.99 9.61 2.34
C GLY A 15 23.39 10.55 1.27
N ASP A 16 22.73 9.99 0.25
CA ASP A 16 22.22 10.75 -0.89
C ASP A 16 20.70 11.01 -0.79
N LEU A 17 20.02 10.53 0.26
CA LEU A 17 18.55 10.57 0.37
C LEU A 17 17.95 11.97 0.30
N GLY A 18 18.59 12.97 0.92
CA GLY A 18 18.11 14.35 0.84
C GLY A 18 18.14 14.91 -0.59
N GLY A 19 19.17 14.54 -1.36
CA GLY A 19 19.27 14.93 -2.77
C GLY A 19 18.29 14.18 -3.66
N ALA A 20 18.04 12.90 -3.38
CA ALA A 20 17.03 12.11 -4.07
C ALA A 20 15.61 12.68 -3.83
N TYR A 21 15.26 12.96 -2.57
CA TYR A 21 13.97 13.54 -2.20
C TYR A 21 13.74 14.90 -2.88
N PHE A 22 14.75 15.77 -2.89
CA PHE A 22 14.65 17.07 -3.55
C PHE A 22 14.32 16.94 -5.04
N VAL A 23 15.02 16.06 -5.76
CA VAL A 23 14.77 15.82 -7.19
C VAL A 23 13.36 15.29 -7.42
N TRP A 24 12.92 14.30 -6.64
CA TRP A 24 11.57 13.76 -6.75
C TRP A 24 10.51 14.85 -6.52
N HIS A 25 10.65 15.62 -5.43
CA HIS A 25 9.70 16.66 -5.06
C HIS A 25 9.57 17.73 -6.15
N GLU A 26 10.70 18.26 -6.67
CA GLU A 26 10.67 19.27 -7.74
C GLU A 26 9.97 18.74 -9.00
N ARG A 27 10.18 17.47 -9.35
CA ARG A 27 9.56 16.88 -10.53
C ARG A 27 8.06 16.66 -10.34
N VAL A 28 7.65 16.16 -9.17
CA VAL A 28 6.23 15.97 -8.83
C VAL A 28 5.50 17.31 -8.81
N GLU A 29 6.09 18.37 -8.24
CA GLU A 29 5.51 19.72 -8.30
C GLU A 29 5.40 20.25 -9.74
N ALA A 30 6.39 19.97 -10.59
CA ALA A 30 6.39 20.38 -11.99
C ALA A 30 5.48 19.53 -12.90
N SER A 31 4.88 18.44 -12.39
CA SER A 31 4.03 17.52 -13.17
C SER A 31 2.75 18.18 -13.70
N GLY A 32 2.26 19.22 -13.01
CA GLY A 32 0.99 19.88 -13.33
C GLY A 32 -0.25 19.06 -12.97
N VAL A 33 -0.11 17.94 -12.25
CA VAL A 33 -1.25 17.22 -11.65
C VAL A 33 -1.67 17.87 -10.34
N GLU A 34 -2.88 17.60 -9.87
CA GLU A 34 -3.31 18.03 -8.54
C GLU A 34 -2.70 17.10 -7.49
N VAL A 35 -1.73 17.62 -6.74
CA VAL A 35 -1.07 16.88 -5.65
C VAL A 35 -1.81 17.16 -4.35
N LEU A 36 -2.39 16.11 -3.76
CA LEU A 36 -3.18 16.17 -2.53
C LEU A 36 -2.33 15.91 -1.28
N ALA A 37 -1.37 14.98 -1.36
CA ALA A 37 -0.38 14.72 -0.31
C ALA A 37 0.90 14.10 -0.89
N LEU A 38 2.01 14.27 -0.16
CA LEU A 38 3.32 13.72 -0.48
C LEU A 38 3.94 13.07 0.76
N SER A 39 4.74 12.03 0.56
CA SER A 39 5.61 11.51 1.62
C SER A 39 6.53 12.61 2.17
N PRO A 40 6.75 12.66 3.49
CA PRO A 40 7.63 13.66 4.10
C PRO A 40 9.12 13.36 3.89
N ALA A 41 9.48 12.10 3.65
CA ALA A 41 10.85 11.65 3.43
C ALA A 41 10.87 10.26 2.75
N PRO A 42 12.00 9.85 2.15
CA PRO A 42 12.13 8.50 1.61
C PRO A 42 12.07 7.43 2.70
N ARG A 43 11.22 6.42 2.51
CA ARG A 43 11.07 5.27 3.42
C ARG A 43 11.84 4.06 2.90
N PRO A 44 12.59 3.32 3.73
CA PRO A 44 13.21 2.07 3.29
C PRO A 44 12.14 0.99 3.05
N VAL A 45 12.32 0.19 2.00
CA VAL A 45 11.42 -0.91 1.62
C VAL A 45 12.21 -2.21 1.48
N ASP A 46 11.58 -3.32 1.85
CA ASP A 46 12.14 -4.66 1.73
C ASP A 46 11.47 -5.40 0.56
N ASP A 47 11.91 -5.10 -0.65
CA ASP A 47 11.55 -5.82 -1.88
C ASP A 47 12.84 -6.17 -2.63
N GLU A 48 13.28 -7.43 -2.48
CA GLU A 48 14.52 -7.91 -3.10
C GLU A 48 14.44 -7.92 -4.63
N PHE A 49 13.26 -8.15 -5.21
CA PHE A 49 13.13 -8.18 -6.67
C PHE A 49 13.36 -6.79 -7.25
N ILE A 50 12.63 -5.78 -6.76
CA ILE A 50 12.78 -4.39 -7.20
C ILE A 50 14.19 -3.88 -6.89
N LEU A 51 14.74 -4.21 -5.73
CA LEU A 51 16.10 -3.82 -5.34
C LEU A 51 17.14 -4.33 -6.34
N TRP A 52 17.12 -5.62 -6.69
CA TRP A 52 18.11 -6.20 -7.60
C TRP A 52 17.91 -5.76 -9.05
N ASP A 53 16.67 -5.54 -9.47
CA ASP A 53 16.36 -4.99 -10.80
C ASP A 53 16.97 -3.58 -10.96
N LEU A 54 16.66 -2.67 -10.04
CA LEU A 54 17.21 -1.31 -10.07
C LEU A 54 18.73 -1.27 -9.87
N ARG A 55 19.31 -2.17 -9.06
CA ARG A 55 20.77 -2.29 -8.92
C ARG A 55 21.44 -2.73 -10.23
N THR A 56 20.76 -3.57 -10.99
CA THR A 56 21.22 -3.99 -12.31
C THR A 56 21.20 -2.82 -13.29
N GLU A 57 20.14 -2.01 -13.29
CA GLU A 57 20.08 -0.76 -14.05
C GLU A 57 21.22 0.20 -13.65
N ALA A 58 21.45 0.39 -12.34
CA ALA A 58 22.58 1.19 -11.84
C ALA A 58 23.94 0.68 -12.33
N ALA A 59 24.11 -0.64 -12.44
CA ALA A 59 25.33 -1.25 -12.96
C ALA A 59 25.50 -0.96 -14.46
N TYR A 60 24.44 -1.09 -15.26
CA TYR A 60 24.46 -0.71 -16.68
C TYR A 60 24.72 0.79 -16.88
N GLY A 61 24.19 1.63 -16.00
CA GLY A 61 24.45 3.07 -15.93
C GLY A 61 25.84 3.46 -15.40
N ASN A 62 26.69 2.48 -15.03
CA ASN A 62 28.01 2.68 -14.44
C ASN A 62 27.98 3.60 -13.20
N LEU A 63 26.94 3.48 -12.37
CA LEU A 63 26.83 4.24 -11.14
C LEU A 63 27.80 3.72 -10.08
N ARG A 64 28.16 4.60 -9.14
CA ARG A 64 29.05 4.25 -8.04
C ARG A 64 28.43 3.20 -7.12
N ASP A 65 29.14 2.09 -6.97
CA ASP A 65 28.86 1.00 -6.04
C ASP A 65 27.38 0.56 -6.02
N PRO A 66 26.87 0.02 -7.14
CA PRO A 66 25.45 -0.34 -7.25
C PRO A 66 25.02 -1.35 -6.17
N GLY A 67 25.89 -2.30 -5.83
CA GLY A 67 25.60 -3.36 -4.84
C GLY A 67 25.37 -2.84 -3.42
N ALA A 68 25.87 -1.65 -3.07
CA ALA A 68 25.67 -1.06 -1.74
C ALA A 68 24.45 -0.13 -1.64
N LYS A 69 23.78 0.18 -2.75
CA LYS A 69 22.55 0.99 -2.75
C LYS A 69 21.40 0.25 -2.08
N GLN A 70 20.51 0.95 -1.39
CA GLN A 70 19.33 0.39 -0.73
C GLN A 70 18.06 0.87 -1.46
N LEU A 71 16.97 0.11 -1.33
CA LEU A 71 15.67 0.45 -1.89
C LEU A 71 14.92 1.39 -0.95
N PHE A 72 14.32 2.42 -1.55
CA PHE A 72 13.46 3.37 -0.88
C PHE A 72 12.20 3.61 -1.70
N GLU A 73 11.16 4.09 -1.06
CA GLU A 73 9.95 4.58 -1.70
C GLU A 73 9.61 6.02 -1.31
N LEU A 74 8.85 6.66 -2.18
CA LEU A 74 8.13 7.91 -1.98
C LEU A 74 6.74 7.79 -2.61
N ASN A 75 5.73 8.28 -1.94
CA ASN A 75 4.33 8.24 -2.35
C ASN A 75 3.79 9.64 -2.60
N ALA A 76 2.94 9.76 -3.61
CA ALA A 76 2.17 10.95 -3.88
C ALA A 76 0.70 10.57 -4.07
N LEU A 77 -0.20 11.19 -3.30
CA LEU A 77 -1.64 11.10 -3.53
C LEU A 77 -2.02 12.21 -4.50
N VAL A 78 -2.56 11.84 -5.65
CA VAL A 78 -2.81 12.77 -6.74
C VAL A 78 -4.19 12.58 -7.35
N ASP A 79 -4.74 13.66 -7.87
CA ASP A 79 -5.83 13.62 -8.84
C ASP A 79 -5.30 14.10 -10.19
N PHE A 80 -5.47 13.27 -11.23
CA PHE A 80 -5.13 13.65 -12.59
C PHE A 80 -6.13 14.65 -13.18
N ALA A 81 -7.30 14.86 -12.55
CA ALA A 81 -8.30 15.87 -12.90
C ALA A 81 -8.71 15.86 -14.40
N GLY A 82 -8.74 14.67 -15.02
CA GLY A 82 -9.04 14.49 -16.44
C GLY A 82 -7.87 14.78 -17.39
N LEU A 83 -6.67 15.04 -16.88
CA LEU A 83 -5.43 15.04 -17.65
C LEU A 83 -5.10 13.62 -18.14
N ASP A 84 -4.38 13.55 -19.26
CA ASP A 84 -3.85 12.29 -19.77
C ASP A 84 -2.74 11.77 -18.84
N ARG A 85 -3.05 10.69 -18.10
CA ARG A 85 -2.16 10.07 -17.12
C ARG A 85 -0.81 9.71 -17.73
N ASP A 86 -0.80 9.11 -18.91
CA ASP A 86 0.43 8.64 -19.55
C ASP A 86 1.38 9.80 -19.89
N SER A 87 0.82 10.98 -20.16
CA SER A 87 1.61 12.19 -20.43
C SER A 87 2.21 12.87 -19.19
N ARG A 88 1.75 12.49 -17.99
CA ARG A 88 2.12 13.14 -16.71
C ARG A 88 2.86 12.22 -15.76
N ILE A 89 2.60 10.92 -15.82
CA ILE A 89 3.18 9.93 -14.91
C ILE A 89 4.72 9.90 -14.98
N GLU A 90 5.32 10.30 -16.11
CA GLU A 90 6.78 10.41 -16.27
C GLU A 90 7.45 11.37 -15.26
N ALA A 91 6.71 12.37 -14.76
CA ALA A 91 7.22 13.31 -13.77
C ALA A 91 7.48 12.65 -12.40
N PHE A 92 6.90 11.47 -12.13
CA PHE A 92 7.05 10.76 -10.86
C PHE A 92 8.30 9.87 -10.83
N PHE A 93 8.92 9.58 -11.97
CA PHE A 93 10.25 8.96 -11.99
C PHE A 93 11.30 9.96 -11.48
N MET A 94 12.41 9.44 -10.95
CA MET A 94 13.50 10.28 -10.43
C MET A 94 14.27 11.01 -11.53
N ASP A 95 14.32 10.42 -12.73
CA ASP A 95 15.10 10.92 -13.86
C ASP A 95 14.28 10.82 -15.16
N ASN A 96 14.72 11.55 -16.18
CA ASN A 96 14.12 11.44 -17.51
C ASN A 96 14.64 10.17 -18.21
N SER A 97 13.79 9.53 -19.01
CA SER A 97 14.10 8.30 -19.76
C SER A 97 15.28 8.40 -20.75
N PHE A 98 15.78 9.62 -21.00
CA PHE A 98 16.83 9.90 -21.98
C PHE A 98 18.18 10.30 -21.36
N VAL A 99 18.30 10.30 -20.03
CA VAL A 99 19.56 10.57 -19.33
C VAL A 99 19.98 9.34 -18.52
N ILE A 100 21.28 9.22 -18.25
CA ILE A 100 21.77 8.19 -17.32
C ILE A 100 21.13 8.49 -15.95
N ALA A 101 20.30 7.56 -15.47
CA ALA A 101 19.57 7.73 -14.22
C ALA A 101 20.57 7.91 -13.07
N ARG A 102 20.45 9.02 -12.34
CA ARG A 102 21.22 9.27 -11.12
C ARG A 102 20.66 8.45 -9.96
N TYR A 103 19.35 8.26 -9.96
CA TYR A 103 18.61 7.43 -9.02
C TYR A 103 17.66 6.52 -9.83
N PRO A 104 18.13 5.34 -10.28
CA PRO A 104 17.27 4.37 -10.96
C PRO A 104 15.99 4.14 -10.17
N SER A 105 14.87 4.18 -10.87
CA SER A 105 13.55 4.19 -10.25
C SER A 105 12.50 3.50 -11.11
N THR A 106 11.49 2.96 -10.44
CA THR A 106 10.29 2.37 -11.05
C THR A 106 9.05 2.88 -10.34
N LEU A 107 7.91 2.83 -11.03
CA LEU A 107 6.64 3.30 -10.50
C LEU A 107 5.71 2.12 -10.18
N GLY A 108 4.97 2.28 -9.09
CA GLY A 108 3.85 1.44 -8.71
C GLY A 108 2.76 2.27 -8.04
N GLY A 109 2.00 1.64 -7.16
CA GLY A 109 0.99 2.30 -6.32
C GLY A 109 -0.43 1.79 -6.58
N LEU A 110 -1.42 2.59 -6.20
CA LEU A 110 -2.84 2.22 -6.22
C LEU A 110 -3.63 3.19 -7.08
N THR A 111 -4.47 2.65 -7.96
CA THR A 111 -5.36 3.43 -8.84
C THR A 111 -6.82 3.26 -8.42
N GLY A 112 -7.69 4.15 -8.91
CA GLY A 112 -9.13 4.00 -8.68
C GLY A 112 -9.56 4.29 -7.23
N LEU A 113 -8.83 5.16 -6.51
CA LEU A 113 -9.16 5.51 -5.14
C LEU A 113 -10.30 6.53 -5.10
N GLU A 114 -11.23 6.35 -4.18
CA GLU A 114 -12.25 7.35 -3.85
C GLU A 114 -11.79 8.21 -2.69
N LEU A 115 -11.87 9.54 -2.87
CA LEU A 115 -11.66 10.50 -1.78
C LEU A 115 -12.91 10.59 -0.90
N ARG A 116 -12.71 10.67 0.43
CA ARG A 116 -13.81 10.69 1.39
C ARG A 116 -13.67 11.83 2.40
N ASP A 117 -12.64 11.81 3.23
CA ASP A 117 -12.42 12.82 4.27
C ASP A 117 -11.28 13.79 3.90
N PRO A 118 -11.27 15.01 4.45
CA PRO A 118 -10.21 15.98 4.18
C PRO A 118 -8.86 15.57 4.78
N ILE A 119 -7.78 15.97 4.13
CA ILE A 119 -6.42 15.79 4.63
C ILE A 119 -6.15 16.80 5.75
N GLY A 120 -5.82 16.30 6.93
CA GLY A 120 -5.46 17.11 8.10
C GLY A 120 -3.96 17.41 8.20
N ALA A 121 -3.53 17.89 9.37
CA ALA A 121 -2.12 18.17 9.65
C ALA A 121 -1.32 16.95 10.15
N SER A 122 -2.01 15.85 10.48
CA SER A 122 -1.40 14.62 10.97
C SER A 122 -0.77 13.83 9.82
N PRO A 123 0.37 13.14 10.04
CA PRO A 123 0.96 12.26 9.04
C PRO A 123 -0.02 11.18 8.59
N LEU A 124 -0.03 10.93 7.28
CA LEU A 124 -0.87 9.89 6.68
C LEU A 124 -0.19 8.52 6.77
N ARG A 125 -1.01 7.48 6.71
CA ARG A 125 -0.59 6.08 6.67
C ARG A 125 -1.41 5.34 5.65
N LEU A 126 -0.75 4.53 4.84
CA LEU A 126 -1.43 3.56 4.00
C LEU A 126 -1.72 2.32 4.86
N VAL A 127 -3.00 2.02 5.02
CA VAL A 127 -3.46 0.84 5.75
C VAL A 127 -3.84 -0.24 4.75
N THR A 128 -3.27 -1.42 4.94
CA THR A 128 -3.69 -2.66 4.28
C THR A 128 -4.49 -3.49 5.28
N VAL A 129 -5.74 -3.81 4.94
CA VAL A 129 -6.61 -4.67 5.76
C VAL A 129 -6.85 -5.97 5.04
N ALA A 130 -6.57 -7.09 5.71
CA ALA A 130 -6.92 -8.42 5.24
C ALA A 130 -8.08 -8.99 6.05
N TYR A 131 -9.04 -9.60 5.36
CA TYR A 131 -10.11 -10.39 5.94
C TYR A 131 -9.96 -11.85 5.49
N LEU A 132 -10.05 -12.78 6.42
CA LEU A 132 -10.04 -14.21 6.14
C LEU A 132 -11.44 -14.79 6.41
N GLY A 133 -11.98 -15.55 5.45
CA GLY A 133 -13.28 -16.20 5.57
C GLY A 133 -13.49 -17.28 4.53
N ALA A 134 -14.50 -18.14 4.72
CA ALA A 134 -14.91 -19.07 3.67
C ALA A 134 -15.43 -18.31 2.44
N GLU A 135 -15.32 -18.87 1.23
CA GLU A 135 -15.77 -18.23 -0.03
C GLU A 135 -17.21 -17.70 0.07
N ALA A 136 -18.11 -18.45 0.70
CA ALA A 136 -19.51 -18.05 0.92
C ALA A 136 -19.67 -16.77 1.76
N ALA A 137 -18.64 -16.35 2.50
CA ALA A 137 -18.63 -15.16 3.31
C ALA A 137 -18.26 -13.88 2.55
N ALA A 138 -17.91 -13.96 1.26
CA ALA A 138 -17.51 -12.79 0.44
C ALA A 138 -18.45 -11.58 0.57
N PRO A 139 -19.80 -11.71 0.57
CA PRO A 139 -20.69 -10.56 0.76
C PRO A 139 -20.53 -9.87 2.12
N HIS A 140 -20.19 -10.63 3.16
CA HIS A 140 -19.99 -10.09 4.51
C HIS A 140 -18.67 -9.33 4.63
N VAL A 141 -17.65 -9.74 3.89
CA VAL A 141 -16.34 -9.06 3.86
C VAL A 141 -16.48 -7.62 3.39
N HIS A 142 -17.20 -7.40 2.28
CA HIS A 142 -17.47 -6.04 1.79
C HIS A 142 -18.20 -5.19 2.83
N VAL A 143 -19.22 -5.74 3.48
CA VAL A 143 -19.96 -5.04 4.55
C VAL A 143 -19.04 -4.67 5.72
N LEU A 144 -18.12 -5.54 6.11
CA LEU A 144 -17.16 -5.26 7.18
C LEU A 144 -16.17 -4.17 6.79
N PHE A 145 -15.70 -4.16 5.53
CA PHE A 145 -14.83 -3.11 5.03
C PHE A 145 -15.55 -1.76 4.97
N ASP A 146 -16.75 -1.70 4.40
CA ASP A 146 -17.57 -0.47 4.37
C ASP A 146 -17.84 0.09 5.78
N ALA A 147 -18.08 -0.80 6.74
CA ALA A 147 -18.25 -0.43 8.14
C ALA A 147 -16.95 0.14 8.74
N LEU A 148 -15.79 -0.44 8.43
CA LEU A 148 -14.49 0.08 8.85
C LEU A 148 -14.23 1.47 8.28
N ILE A 149 -14.46 1.66 6.98
CA ILE A 149 -14.32 2.96 6.30
C ILE A 149 -15.27 4.00 6.92
N THR A 150 -16.45 3.57 7.39
CA THR A 150 -17.41 4.47 8.04
C THR A 150 -17.07 4.83 9.48
N ARG A 151 -16.32 3.98 10.19
CA ARG A 151 -15.96 4.18 11.60
C ARG A 151 -14.61 4.85 11.79
N SER A 152 -13.79 4.87 10.75
CA SER A 152 -12.44 5.45 10.76
C SER A 152 -12.43 6.78 10.01
N HIS A 153 -11.45 7.61 10.28
CA HIS A 153 -11.15 8.73 9.40
C HIS A 153 -10.44 8.19 8.15
N VAL A 154 -10.97 8.44 6.96
CA VAL A 154 -10.44 7.89 5.71
C VAL A 154 -10.32 8.97 4.66
N VAL A 155 -9.09 9.29 4.27
CA VAL A 155 -8.79 10.30 3.25
C VAL A 155 -9.13 9.77 1.87
N ALA A 156 -8.61 8.58 1.54
CA ALA A 156 -8.79 7.92 0.26
C ALA A 156 -8.91 6.41 0.49
N TYR A 157 -9.68 5.69 -0.32
CA TYR A 157 -9.78 4.22 -0.21
C TYR A 157 -10.02 3.57 -1.56
N GLN A 158 -9.60 2.31 -1.69
CA GLN A 158 -9.96 1.49 -2.84
C GLN A 158 -11.34 0.86 -2.59
N PRO A 159 -12.37 1.15 -3.41
CA PRO A 159 -13.72 0.63 -3.17
C PRO A 159 -13.82 -0.89 -3.34
N GLU A 160 -13.01 -1.45 -4.23
CA GLU A 160 -13.00 -2.88 -4.52
C GLU A 160 -11.95 -3.60 -3.66
N LEU A 161 -12.36 -4.74 -3.10
CA LEU A 161 -11.46 -5.65 -2.41
C LEU A 161 -10.83 -6.61 -3.41
N ALA A 162 -9.52 -6.82 -3.30
CA ALA A 162 -8.81 -7.81 -4.11
C ALA A 162 -8.76 -9.16 -3.37
N LEU A 163 -8.78 -10.25 -4.13
CA LEU A 163 -8.39 -11.56 -3.60
C LEU A 163 -6.87 -11.60 -3.49
N LEU A 164 -6.40 -12.15 -2.38
CA LEU A 164 -4.99 -12.21 -2.05
C LEU A 164 -4.54 -13.67 -2.01
N GLU A 165 -3.52 -13.99 -2.81
CA GLU A 165 -2.91 -15.31 -2.77
C GLU A 165 -2.14 -15.49 -1.45
N GLY A 166 -2.71 -16.27 -0.54
CA GLY A 166 -2.23 -16.36 0.85
C GLY A 166 -0.78 -16.83 1.02
N THR A 167 -0.18 -17.47 0.00
CA THR A 167 1.22 -17.92 0.03
C THR A 167 2.22 -16.78 -0.12
N GLU A 168 1.89 -15.73 -0.86
CA GLU A 168 2.81 -14.61 -1.13
C GLU A 168 2.77 -13.54 -0.02
N HIS A 169 1.71 -13.52 0.78
CA HIS A 169 1.51 -12.54 1.85
C HIS A 169 1.35 -13.19 3.24
N ALA A 170 2.20 -14.20 3.51
CA ALA A 170 2.14 -14.97 4.75
C ALA A 170 2.30 -14.12 6.04
N SER A 171 3.00 -12.99 5.97
CA SER A 171 3.14 -12.05 7.10
C SER A 171 1.81 -11.40 7.50
N LEU A 172 0.90 -11.23 6.54
CA LEU A 172 -0.42 -10.64 6.74
C LEU A 172 -1.48 -11.72 7.04
N VAL A 173 -1.52 -12.80 6.24
CA VAL A 173 -2.58 -13.83 6.33
C VAL A 173 -2.26 -14.93 7.33
N GLY A 174 -0.98 -15.29 7.51
CA GLY A 174 -0.57 -16.37 8.42
C GLY A 174 -1.10 -16.21 9.85
N PRO A 175 -1.03 -15.01 10.47
CA PRO A 175 -1.63 -14.77 11.78
C PRO A 175 -3.16 -14.97 11.82
N LEU A 176 -3.87 -14.67 10.72
CA LEU A 176 -5.29 -14.94 10.61
C LEU A 176 -5.55 -16.44 10.55
N TRP A 177 -4.76 -17.23 9.81
CA TRP A 177 -4.89 -18.69 9.80
C TRP A 177 -4.75 -19.30 11.19
N VAL A 178 -3.76 -18.85 11.97
CA VAL A 178 -3.54 -19.35 13.34
C VAL A 178 -4.72 -18.99 14.24
N ARG A 179 -5.23 -17.76 14.12
CA ARG A 179 -6.38 -17.28 14.89
C ARG A 179 -7.65 -18.08 14.55
N ASP A 180 -7.93 -18.29 13.27
CA ASP A 180 -9.06 -19.08 12.79
C ASP A 180 -8.97 -20.55 13.22
N ALA A 181 -7.79 -21.18 13.07
CA ALA A 181 -7.55 -22.54 13.52
C ALA A 181 -7.80 -22.69 15.04
N THR A 182 -7.43 -21.68 15.82
CA THR A 182 -7.69 -21.65 17.27
C THR A 182 -9.19 -21.60 17.57
N LEU A 183 -9.96 -20.77 16.86
CA LEU A 183 -11.43 -20.72 16.98
C LEU A 183 -12.06 -22.08 16.67
N ASN A 184 -11.57 -22.76 15.64
CA ASN A 184 -12.02 -24.11 15.29
C ASN A 184 -11.71 -25.14 16.40
N LEU A 185 -10.52 -25.09 17.00
CA LEU A 185 -10.13 -26.00 18.08
C LEU A 185 -10.95 -25.81 19.36
N ILE A 186 -11.33 -24.58 19.70
CA ILE A 186 -12.13 -24.29 20.90
C ILE A 186 -13.65 -24.40 20.66
N GLY A 187 -14.06 -24.79 19.44
CA GLY A 187 -15.46 -25.05 19.09
C GLY A 187 -16.31 -23.80 18.79
N THR A 188 -15.69 -22.64 18.61
CA THR A 188 -16.36 -21.37 18.27
C THR A 188 -16.18 -20.97 16.79
N GLY A 189 -15.41 -21.74 16.02
CA GLY A 189 -15.18 -21.51 14.60
C GLY A 189 -16.24 -22.13 13.68
N ASP A 190 -16.02 -21.99 12.37
CA ASP A 190 -16.89 -22.52 11.31
C ASP A 190 -16.51 -23.93 10.82
N ARG A 191 -15.47 -24.53 11.42
CA ARG A 191 -14.92 -25.87 11.11
C ARG A 191 -14.32 -26.00 9.72
N VAL A 192 -14.05 -24.89 9.03
CA VAL A 192 -13.35 -24.89 7.74
C VAL A 192 -11.84 -24.84 8.00
N PHE A 193 -11.07 -25.62 7.24
CA PHE A 193 -9.62 -25.63 7.34
C PHE A 193 -9.05 -24.27 6.94
N SER A 194 -8.32 -23.61 7.84
CA SER A 194 -7.95 -22.18 7.71
C SER A 194 -7.14 -21.85 6.46
N PRO A 195 -6.13 -22.65 6.03
CA PRO A 195 -5.45 -22.43 4.76
C PRO A 195 -6.31 -22.68 3.50
N GLY A 196 -7.49 -23.28 3.66
CA GLY A 196 -8.46 -23.47 2.57
C GLY A 196 -9.52 -22.35 2.49
N LYS A 197 -9.35 -21.27 3.27
CA LYS A 197 -10.18 -20.07 3.22
C LYS A 197 -9.59 -19.04 2.27
N GLU A 198 -10.46 -18.15 1.81
CA GLU A 198 -10.08 -17.02 0.98
C GLU A 198 -9.63 -15.85 1.86
N ALA A 199 -8.66 -15.09 1.35
CA ALA A 199 -8.22 -13.84 1.94
C ALA A 199 -8.55 -12.70 0.98
N TRP A 200 -9.29 -11.70 1.48
CA TRP A 200 -9.58 -10.47 0.76
C TRP A 200 -8.81 -9.33 1.38
N VAL A 201 -8.32 -8.43 0.53
CA VAL A 201 -7.53 -7.27 0.95
C VAL A 201 -8.17 -5.98 0.46
N GLY A 202 -8.14 -4.97 1.32
CA GLY A 202 -8.54 -3.61 1.01
C GLY A 202 -7.49 -2.62 1.48
N TRP A 203 -7.45 -1.46 0.82
CA TRP A 203 -6.50 -0.40 1.12
C TRP A 203 -7.21 0.91 1.36
N PHE A 204 -6.72 1.66 2.35
CA PHE A 204 -7.15 3.04 2.55
C PHE A 204 -6.06 3.87 3.20
N LEU A 205 -6.12 5.17 2.94
CA LEU A 205 -5.24 6.18 3.49
C LEU A 205 -5.93 6.89 4.66
N THR A 206 -5.24 7.00 5.78
CA THR A 206 -5.79 7.62 6.99
C THR A 206 -4.74 8.39 7.78
N ALA A 207 -5.18 9.36 8.58
CA ALA A 207 -4.35 9.97 9.62
C ALA A 207 -4.47 9.26 10.98
N ASP A 208 -5.41 8.31 11.13
CA ASP A 208 -5.59 7.52 12.34
C ASP A 208 -4.34 6.67 12.63
N THR A 209 -4.16 6.33 13.90
CA THR A 209 -3.14 5.35 14.29
C THR A 209 -3.63 3.93 14.00
N ILE A 210 -2.71 2.98 13.86
CA ILE A 210 -3.09 1.58 13.62
C ILE A 210 -3.96 1.02 14.74
N GLU A 211 -3.73 1.42 15.99
CA GLU A 211 -4.54 0.99 17.14
C GLU A 211 -5.99 1.48 17.04
N THR A 212 -6.19 2.68 16.50
CA THR A 212 -7.53 3.24 16.27
C THR A 212 -8.25 2.47 15.18
N VAL A 213 -7.54 2.15 14.09
CA VAL A 213 -8.08 1.32 12.99
C VAL A 213 -8.41 -0.08 13.49
N GLU A 214 -7.53 -0.73 14.25
CA GLU A 214 -7.75 -2.05 14.82
C GLU A 214 -8.93 -2.07 15.80
N ALA A 215 -9.15 -1.00 16.57
CA ALA A 215 -10.31 -0.88 17.45
C ALA A 215 -11.64 -0.76 16.67
N ASN A 216 -11.61 -0.22 15.46
CA ASN A 216 -12.76 -0.12 14.57
C ASN A 216 -13.00 -1.37 13.72
N LEU A 217 -11.99 -2.23 13.61
CA LEU A 217 -12.05 -3.48 12.86
C LEU A 217 -12.97 -4.47 13.57
N THR A 218 -13.99 -4.94 12.86
CA THR A 218 -14.93 -5.91 13.40
C THR A 218 -14.81 -7.26 12.72
N ASP A 219 -14.98 -8.30 13.53
CA ASP A 219 -15.04 -9.68 13.09
C ASP A 219 -16.47 -10.20 13.14
N ILE A 220 -16.74 -11.25 12.37
CA ILE A 220 -17.93 -12.08 12.48
C ILE A 220 -17.48 -13.44 13.01
N ILE A 221 -18.01 -13.85 14.16
CA ILE A 221 -17.72 -15.14 14.77
C ILE A 221 -19.05 -15.75 15.20
N GLU A 222 -19.68 -16.46 14.28
CA GLU A 222 -21.00 -17.09 14.47
C GLU A 222 -20.92 -18.59 14.11
N PRO A 223 -21.84 -19.43 14.62
CA PRO A 223 -21.86 -20.84 14.25
C PRO A 223 -21.97 -21.04 12.74
N GLY A 224 -20.91 -21.58 12.13
CA GLY A 224 -20.86 -21.85 10.68
C GLY A 224 -20.45 -20.65 9.81
N MET A 225 -20.09 -19.51 10.40
CA MET A 225 -19.59 -18.33 9.67
C MET A 225 -18.54 -17.59 10.49
N VAL A 226 -17.29 -17.62 10.02
CA VAL A 226 -16.19 -16.85 10.59
C VAL A 226 -15.58 -15.94 9.53
N VAL A 227 -15.52 -14.65 9.83
CA VAL A 227 -14.72 -13.67 9.10
C VAL A 227 -13.89 -12.89 10.12
N ILE A 228 -12.57 -12.97 10.01
CA ILE A 228 -11.65 -12.27 10.91
C ILE A 228 -10.75 -11.31 10.13
N GLY A 229 -10.59 -10.10 10.66
CA GLY A 229 -9.78 -9.05 10.08
C GLY A 229 -8.42 -8.90 10.75
N ARG A 230 -7.46 -8.35 9.99
CA ARG A 230 -6.22 -7.77 10.48
C ARG A 230 -5.86 -6.55 9.64
N ALA A 231 -5.37 -5.51 10.30
CA ALA A 231 -4.83 -4.33 9.63
C ALA A 231 -3.31 -4.26 9.84
N VAL A 232 -2.59 -3.70 8.87
CA VAL A 232 -1.21 -3.24 9.00
C VAL A 232 -1.11 -1.85 8.39
N ALA A 233 -0.25 -1.01 8.95
CA ALA A 233 -0.05 0.36 8.48
C ALA A 233 1.41 0.57 8.07
N GLU A 234 1.58 1.29 6.98
CA GLU A 234 2.85 1.83 6.53
C GLU A 234 2.76 3.36 6.55
N GLU A 235 3.87 4.03 6.88
CA GLU A 235 3.93 5.48 6.78
C GLU A 235 3.77 5.89 5.31
N PHE A 236 2.91 6.87 5.06
CA PHE A 236 2.68 7.39 3.72
C PHE A 236 3.80 8.31 3.27
#